data_AF-A0A3N5AFU8-F1
#
_entry.id   AF-A0A3N5AFU8-F1
#
_cell.length_a   1.000
_cell.length_b   1.000
_cell.length_c   1.000
_cell.angle_alpha   90.00
_cell.angle_beta   90.00
_cell.angle_gamma   90.00
#
_symmetry.space_group_name_H-M   'P 1'
#
loop_
_entity.id
_entity.type
_entity.pdbx_description
1 polymer ?
#
loop_
_entity_poly.entity_id
_entity_poly.type
_entity_poly.pdbx_seq_one_letter_code
_entity_poly.pdbx_strand_id
1 'polypeptide(L)'
;MVPLLQAVRIDGPGAARAGALEALAEIGGEAVMSARDIAALERLARIEIAGDTPVPLSRCFLSWIAVPTGDQAGVMEMLGLSQPRPVPFSVVVYAADIDSHGGLDADPLDVYRRVFVTPELAGWTLVGSWCDPSTTERQNDVLEACEHLSARFGRAQAYWWSASQDGSADLIAGSGSGSLKRAGFRATTGPASGALCGVWDG
;
A
#
# COMPACT_ATOMS: atom_id res chain seq x y z
N MET A 1 -1.37 8.06 -30.20
CA MET A 1 -2.63 7.57 -29.59
C MET A 1 -3.27 8.64 -28.71
N VAL A 2 -2.55 9.22 -27.74
CA VAL A 2 -3.07 10.23 -26.79
C VAL A 2 -3.88 11.37 -27.44
N PRO A 3 -3.44 12.05 -28.52
CA PRO A 3 -4.23 13.15 -29.10
C PRO A 3 -5.60 12.72 -29.64
N LEU A 4 -5.72 11.49 -30.13
CA LEU A 4 -7.00 10.95 -30.62
C LEU A 4 -7.96 10.69 -29.46
N LEU A 5 -7.47 10.13 -28.36
CA LEU A 5 -8.28 9.89 -27.16
C LEU A 5 -8.74 11.21 -26.52
N GLN A 6 -7.89 12.24 -26.52
CA GLN A 6 -8.26 13.58 -26.08
C GLN A 6 -9.39 14.17 -26.95
N ALA A 7 -9.30 14.04 -28.27
CA ALA A 7 -10.36 14.50 -29.18
C ALA A 7 -11.70 13.78 -28.91
N VAL A 8 -11.67 12.45 -28.71
CA VAL A 8 -12.87 11.66 -28.36
C VAL A 8 -13.42 12.08 -26.99
N ARG A 9 -12.54 12.35 -26.02
CA ARG A 9 -12.94 12.78 -24.67
C ARG A 9 -13.68 14.12 -24.66
N ILE A 10 -13.23 15.06 -25.50
CA ILE A 10 -13.77 16.42 -25.61
C ILE A 10 -15.07 16.41 -26.43
N ASP A 11 -15.03 15.92 -27.67
CA ASP A 11 -16.10 16.11 -28.65
C ASP A 11 -16.71 14.81 -29.19
N GLY A 12 -16.18 13.65 -28.81
CA GLY A 12 -16.68 12.35 -29.26
C GLY A 12 -18.09 12.00 -28.74
N PRO A 13 -18.68 10.89 -29.22
CA PRO A 13 -19.97 10.42 -28.73
C PRO A 13 -19.95 10.16 -27.22
N GLY A 14 -21.03 10.50 -26.51
CA GLY A 14 -21.08 10.40 -25.04
C GLY A 14 -20.68 9.01 -24.50
N ALA A 15 -21.10 7.94 -25.18
CA ALA A 15 -20.77 6.56 -24.84
C ALA A 15 -19.26 6.23 -24.95
N ALA A 16 -18.51 6.94 -25.79
CA ALA A 16 -17.07 6.72 -26.00
C ALA A 16 -16.18 7.56 -25.07
N ARG A 17 -16.73 8.62 -24.45
CA ARG A 17 -15.95 9.55 -23.61
C ARG A 17 -15.40 8.90 -22.35
N ALA A 18 -16.14 7.98 -21.74
CA ALA A 18 -15.70 7.26 -20.55
C ALA A 18 -14.53 6.32 -20.87
N GLY A 19 -14.65 5.49 -21.93
CA GLY A 19 -13.55 4.63 -22.37
C GLY A 19 -12.32 5.42 -22.83
N ALA A 20 -12.51 6.61 -23.44
CA ALA A 20 -11.40 7.49 -23.78
C ALA A 20 -10.68 8.03 -22.53
N LEU A 21 -11.41 8.34 -21.45
CA LEU A 21 -10.83 8.76 -20.18
C LEU A 21 -10.01 7.64 -19.52
N GLU A 22 -10.55 6.43 -19.50
CA GLU A 22 -9.87 5.24 -18.98
C GLU A 22 -8.58 4.96 -19.75
N ALA A 23 -8.62 4.97 -21.08
CA ALA A 23 -7.44 4.78 -21.92
C ALA A 23 -6.40 5.91 -21.77
N LEU A 24 -6.83 7.15 -21.52
CA LEU A 24 -5.91 8.26 -21.22
C LEU A 24 -5.20 8.03 -19.88
N ALA A 25 -5.94 7.63 -18.85
CA ALA A 25 -5.37 7.33 -17.53
C ALA A 25 -4.37 6.17 -17.61
N GLU A 26 -4.68 5.11 -18.35
CA GLU A 26 -3.81 3.95 -18.50
C GLU A 26 -2.52 4.28 -19.26
N ILE A 27 -2.61 5.02 -20.37
CA ILE A 27 -1.46 5.23 -21.28
C ILE A 27 -0.53 6.35 -20.80
N GLY A 28 -1.09 7.42 -20.24
CA GLY A 28 -0.33 8.63 -19.94
C GLY A 28 -0.51 9.14 -18.51
N GLY A 29 -1.25 8.42 -17.68
CA GLY A 29 -1.56 8.84 -16.32
C GLY A 29 -2.13 10.25 -16.25
N GLU A 30 -1.90 10.93 -15.13
CA GLU A 30 -2.37 12.30 -14.93
C GLU A 30 -1.75 13.30 -15.91
N ALA A 31 -0.56 13.01 -16.46
CA ALA A 31 0.16 13.94 -17.34
C ALA A 31 -0.59 14.26 -18.64
N VAL A 32 -1.51 13.40 -19.06
CA VAL A 32 -2.32 13.58 -20.28
C VAL A 32 -3.78 13.92 -20.00
N MET A 33 -4.15 14.01 -18.73
CA MET A 33 -5.52 14.30 -18.29
C MET A 33 -5.75 15.80 -18.12
N SER A 34 -6.94 16.26 -18.47
CA SER A 34 -7.31 17.66 -18.27
C SER A 34 -7.62 17.94 -16.79
N ALA A 35 -7.47 19.19 -16.35
CA ALA A 35 -7.87 19.60 -15.00
C ALA A 35 -9.36 19.29 -14.70
N ARG A 36 -10.21 19.30 -15.73
CA ARG A 36 -11.62 18.91 -15.63
C ARG A 36 -11.78 17.42 -15.30
N ASP A 37 -10.96 16.57 -15.93
CA ASP A 37 -11.00 15.13 -15.70
C ASP A 37 -10.47 14.78 -14.30
N ILE A 38 -9.38 15.41 -13.89
CA ILE A 38 -8.85 15.28 -12.51
C ILE A 38 -9.91 15.69 -11.48
N ALA A 39 -10.54 16.86 -11.65
CA ALA A 39 -11.60 17.31 -10.75
C ALA A 39 -12.82 16.36 -10.72
N ALA A 40 -13.13 15.71 -11.85
CA ALA A 40 -14.21 14.72 -11.92
C ALA A 40 -13.85 13.42 -11.17
N LEU A 41 -12.62 12.93 -11.32
CA LEU A 41 -12.11 11.77 -10.58
C LEU A 41 -12.06 12.04 -9.07
N GLU A 42 -11.55 13.19 -8.66
CA GLU A 42 -11.54 13.58 -7.23
C GLU A 42 -12.96 13.66 -6.66
N ARG A 43 -13.93 14.12 -7.44
CA ARG A 43 -15.34 14.13 -7.03
C ARG A 43 -15.89 12.70 -6.90
N LEU A 44 -15.56 11.82 -7.84
CA LEU A 44 -15.96 10.41 -7.78
C LEU A 44 -15.39 9.75 -6.53
N ALA A 45 -14.08 9.91 -6.28
CA ALA A 45 -13.42 9.38 -5.09
C ALA A 45 -14.12 9.84 -3.80
N ARG A 46 -14.45 11.13 -3.67
CA ARG A 46 -15.20 11.63 -2.50
C ARG A 46 -16.59 10.98 -2.33
N ILE A 47 -17.29 10.69 -3.43
CA ILE A 47 -18.60 10.04 -3.39
C ILE A 47 -18.45 8.57 -2.97
N GLU A 48 -17.47 7.87 -3.53
CA GLU A 48 -17.22 6.45 -3.23
C GLU A 48 -16.77 6.26 -1.78
N ILE A 49 -15.85 7.09 -1.29
CA ILE A 49 -15.35 7.06 0.09
C ILE A 49 -16.48 7.20 1.12
N ALA A 50 -17.53 7.97 0.83
CA ALA A 50 -18.62 8.20 1.77
C ALA A 50 -19.41 6.92 2.13
N GLY A 51 -19.37 5.89 1.27
CA GLY A 51 -19.98 4.58 1.52
C GLY A 51 -18.98 3.44 1.54
N ASP A 52 -17.69 3.75 1.64
CA ASP A 52 -16.63 2.77 1.50
C ASP A 52 -16.47 1.93 2.77
N THR A 53 -16.12 0.67 2.59
CA THR A 53 -15.94 -0.30 3.68
C THR A 53 -14.60 -0.99 3.53
N PRO A 54 -13.85 -1.21 4.62
CA PRO A 54 -12.59 -1.93 4.55
C PRO A 54 -12.77 -3.29 3.89
N VAL A 55 -11.96 -3.57 2.87
CA VAL A 55 -11.92 -4.88 2.22
C VAL A 55 -10.68 -5.65 2.67
N PRO A 56 -10.75 -6.99 2.80
CA PRO A 56 -9.59 -7.79 3.15
C PRO A 56 -8.42 -7.59 2.19
N LEU A 57 -7.22 -7.49 2.76
CA LEU A 57 -5.98 -7.56 1.99
C LEU A 57 -5.70 -9.03 1.66
N SER A 58 -6.05 -9.48 0.45
CA SER A 58 -5.79 -10.85 -0.02
C SER A 58 -5.15 -10.84 -1.40
N ARG A 59 -3.81 -10.72 -1.48
CA ARG A 59 -3.04 -10.53 -2.72
C ARG A 59 -1.78 -11.39 -2.75
N CYS A 60 -1.14 -11.50 -3.91
CA CYS A 60 0.00 -12.39 -4.15
C CYS A 60 1.17 -12.13 -3.19
N PHE A 61 1.48 -10.87 -2.94
CA PHE A 61 2.49 -10.44 -1.98
C PHE A 61 1.96 -9.22 -1.24
N LEU A 62 2.13 -9.20 0.08
CA LEU A 62 1.66 -8.10 0.91
C LEU A 62 2.70 -7.75 1.95
N SER A 63 2.99 -6.46 2.07
CA SER A 63 3.75 -5.88 3.18
C SER A 63 2.97 -4.73 3.82
N TRP A 64 2.95 -4.71 5.15
CA TRP A 64 2.34 -3.62 5.90
C TRP A 64 3.01 -3.39 7.26
N ILE A 65 2.97 -2.15 7.75
CA ILE A 65 3.25 -1.78 9.14
C ILE A 65 1.91 -1.51 9.84
N ALA A 66 1.67 -2.15 10.97
CA ALA A 66 0.55 -1.88 11.86
C ALA A 66 1.00 -1.05 13.06
N VAL A 67 0.31 0.05 13.30
CA VAL A 67 0.55 0.97 14.43
C VAL A 67 -0.74 1.10 15.24
N PRO A 68 -0.74 0.90 16.57
CA PRO A 68 -1.96 0.91 17.39
C PRO A 68 -2.41 2.35 17.67
N THR A 69 -2.92 3.02 16.64
CA THR A 69 -3.32 4.42 16.68
C THR A 69 -4.42 4.70 15.66
N GLY A 70 -5.24 5.72 15.92
CA GLY A 70 -6.10 6.38 14.92
C GLY A 70 -5.52 7.69 14.37
N ASP A 71 -4.34 8.11 14.84
CA ASP A 71 -3.64 9.32 14.39
C ASP A 71 -2.96 9.09 13.03
N GLN A 72 -3.78 8.97 11.98
CA GLN A 72 -3.34 8.78 10.60
C GLN A 72 -2.39 9.91 10.15
N ALA A 73 -2.69 11.15 10.54
CA ALA A 73 -1.87 12.32 10.21
C ALA A 73 -0.50 12.25 10.87
N GLY A 74 -0.42 11.90 12.15
CA GLY A 74 0.85 11.70 12.85
C GLY A 74 1.67 10.55 12.28
N VAL A 75 1.04 9.46 11.81
CA VAL A 75 1.75 8.38 11.09
C VAL A 75 2.35 8.91 9.79
N MET A 76 1.59 9.65 8.98
CA MET A 76 2.10 10.26 7.74
C MET A 76 3.25 11.24 8.02
N GLU A 77 3.12 12.09 9.03
CA GLU A 77 4.16 13.05 9.45
C GLU A 77 5.46 12.34 9.83
N MET A 78 5.38 11.31 10.68
CA MET A 78 6.56 10.56 11.15
C MET A 78 7.30 9.84 10.01
N LEU A 79 6.58 9.45 8.96
CA LEU A 79 7.14 8.81 7.78
C LEU A 79 7.54 9.80 6.67
N GLY A 80 7.37 11.11 6.89
CA GLY A 80 7.67 12.13 5.88
C GLY A 80 6.75 12.08 4.66
N LEU A 81 5.57 11.47 4.77
CA LEU A 81 4.61 11.36 3.68
C LEU A 81 3.91 12.70 3.44
N SER A 82 3.78 13.07 2.18
CA SER A 82 3.16 14.33 1.76
C SER A 82 2.22 14.13 0.58
N GLN A 83 1.40 15.13 0.28
CA GLN A 83 0.40 15.10 -0.79
C GLN A 83 -0.61 13.94 -0.66
N PRO A 84 -1.27 13.77 0.52
CA PRO A 84 -2.22 12.68 0.70
C PRO A 84 -3.40 12.83 -0.26
N ARG A 85 -3.78 11.73 -0.90
CA ARG A 85 -4.96 11.65 -1.76
C ARG A 85 -5.93 10.61 -1.19
N PRO A 86 -7.12 11.03 -0.74
CA PRO A 86 -8.15 10.09 -0.31
C PRO A 86 -8.59 9.21 -1.47
N VAL A 87 -8.56 7.89 -1.28
CA VAL A 87 -9.01 6.89 -2.25
C VAL A 87 -9.79 5.79 -1.53
N PRO A 88 -10.75 5.12 -2.20
CA PRO A 88 -11.44 3.97 -1.62
C PRO A 88 -10.50 2.80 -1.31
N PHE A 89 -10.85 1.98 -0.31
CA PHE A 89 -10.13 0.77 0.09
C PHE A 89 -9.95 -0.19 -1.08
N SER A 90 -10.97 -0.39 -1.92
CA SER A 90 -10.88 -1.24 -3.11
C SER A 90 -9.79 -0.79 -4.08
N VAL A 91 -9.61 0.53 -4.26
CA VAL A 91 -8.57 1.12 -5.09
C VAL A 91 -7.18 0.88 -4.48
N VAL A 92 -7.04 1.05 -3.16
CA VAL A 92 -5.79 0.72 -2.44
C VAL A 92 -5.39 -0.74 -2.67
N VAL A 93 -6.34 -1.66 -2.46
CA VAL A 93 -6.08 -3.10 -2.59
C VAL A 93 -5.77 -3.50 -4.04
N TYR A 94 -6.34 -2.81 -5.03
CA TYR A 94 -6.02 -3.03 -6.45
C TYR A 94 -4.63 -2.48 -6.81
N ALA A 95 -4.31 -1.25 -6.41
CA ALA A 95 -3.03 -0.63 -6.70
C ALA A 95 -1.86 -1.36 -6.02
N ALA A 96 -2.02 -1.75 -4.75
CA ALA A 96 -1.01 -2.52 -4.02
C ALA A 96 -0.70 -3.88 -4.68
N ASP A 97 -1.70 -4.53 -5.28
CA ASP A 97 -1.51 -5.78 -6.03
C ASP A 97 -0.65 -5.56 -7.27
N ILE A 98 -0.97 -4.54 -8.07
CA ILE A 98 -0.18 -4.16 -9.25
C ILE A 98 1.26 -3.82 -8.85
N ASP A 99 1.45 -3.02 -7.80
CA ASP A 99 2.78 -2.63 -7.32
C ASP A 99 3.59 -3.84 -6.86
N SER A 100 2.94 -4.82 -6.23
CA SER A 100 3.62 -6.04 -5.77
C SER A 100 4.20 -6.90 -6.91
N HIS A 101 3.72 -6.71 -8.13
CA HIS A 101 4.15 -7.45 -9.32
C HIS A 101 5.25 -6.74 -10.13
N GLY A 102 5.87 -5.68 -9.59
CA GLY A 102 6.87 -4.90 -10.32
C GLY A 102 6.32 -3.62 -10.95
N GLY A 103 5.03 -3.31 -10.75
CA GLY A 103 4.36 -2.20 -11.42
C GLY A 103 4.13 -2.48 -12.92
N LEU A 104 3.70 -1.44 -13.66
CA LEU A 104 3.53 -1.48 -15.12
C LEU A 104 4.76 -0.98 -15.89
N ASP A 105 5.79 -0.50 -15.18
CA ASP A 105 6.89 0.30 -15.73
C ASP A 105 8.25 -0.40 -15.64
N ALA A 106 9.24 0.15 -16.36
CA ALA A 106 10.59 -0.42 -16.47
C ALA A 106 11.51 -0.13 -15.26
N ASP A 107 11.14 0.79 -14.37
CA ASP A 107 11.94 1.14 -13.18
C ASP A 107 11.61 0.19 -12.01
N PRO A 108 12.57 -0.62 -11.53
CA PRO A 108 12.36 -1.54 -10.41
C PRO A 108 11.95 -0.85 -9.10
N LEU A 109 12.13 0.48 -8.98
CA LEU A 109 11.72 1.25 -7.80
C LEU A 109 10.28 1.73 -7.85
N ASP A 110 9.55 1.54 -8.94
CA ASP A 110 8.18 2.06 -9.09
C ASP A 110 7.18 1.36 -8.15
N VAL A 111 7.49 0.12 -7.75
CA VAL A 111 6.78 -0.64 -6.71
C VAL A 111 6.73 0.09 -5.35
N TYR A 112 7.60 1.10 -5.17
CA TYR A 112 7.77 1.85 -3.93
C TYR A 112 7.22 3.28 -4.01
N ARG A 113 6.66 3.71 -5.14
CA ARG A 113 6.21 5.10 -5.35
C ARG A 113 4.96 5.48 -4.58
N ARG A 114 4.13 4.50 -4.21
CA ARG A 114 2.87 4.72 -3.51
C ARG A 114 2.93 4.12 -2.12
N VAL A 115 2.54 4.90 -1.13
CA VAL A 115 2.35 4.45 0.25
C VAL A 115 0.89 4.70 0.61
N PHE A 116 0.23 3.66 1.10
CA PHE A 116 -1.16 3.72 1.53
C PHE A 116 -1.19 3.76 3.05
N VAL A 117 -1.91 4.72 3.62
CA VAL A 117 -2.13 4.81 5.06
C VAL A 117 -3.63 4.74 5.31
N THR A 118 -4.09 3.74 6.05
CA THR A 118 -5.51 3.57 6.33
C THR A 118 -5.98 4.57 7.39
N PRO A 119 -7.29 4.89 7.46
CA PRO A 119 -7.88 5.35 8.71
C PRO A 119 -7.75 4.26 9.81
N GLU A 120 -8.22 4.56 11.02
CA GLU A 120 -8.24 3.56 12.10
C GLU A 120 -9.13 2.36 11.73
N LEU A 121 -8.55 1.16 11.80
CA LEU A 121 -9.19 -0.12 11.60
C LEU A 121 -9.00 -0.96 12.87
N ALA A 122 -10.09 -1.13 13.63
CA ALA A 122 -10.08 -1.93 14.87
C ALA A 122 -8.95 -1.55 15.85
N GLY A 123 -8.66 -0.25 16.02
CA GLY A 123 -7.59 0.26 16.87
C GLY A 123 -6.22 0.41 16.19
N TRP A 124 -6.12 0.14 14.89
CA TRP A 124 -4.85 0.15 14.15
C TRP A 124 -4.90 1.05 12.92
N THR A 125 -3.81 1.77 12.68
CA THR A 125 -3.51 2.39 11.39
C THR A 125 -2.52 1.49 10.66
N LEU A 126 -2.85 1.12 9.43
CA LEU A 126 -2.01 0.29 8.57
C LEU A 126 -1.30 1.16 7.54
N VAL A 127 -0.01 0.95 7.37
CA VAL A 127 0.81 1.54 6.31
C VAL A 127 1.17 0.41 5.36
N GLY A 128 0.78 0.50 4.09
CA GLY A 128 0.92 -0.57 3.11
C GLY A 128 1.45 -0.09 1.77
N SER A 129 2.00 -1.04 1.00
CA SER A 129 2.99 -0.79 -0.06
C SER A 129 4.28 -0.19 0.53
N TRP A 130 5.42 -0.35 -0.13
CA TRP A 130 6.76 0.08 0.32
C TRP A 130 7.45 -0.69 1.46
N CYS A 131 6.71 -1.27 2.41
CA CYS A 131 7.27 -1.67 3.71
C CYS A 131 7.64 -3.15 3.86
N ASP A 132 8.31 -3.75 2.88
CA ASP A 132 8.79 -5.14 2.98
C ASP A 132 10.01 -5.25 3.93
N PRO A 133 9.88 -5.90 5.12
CA PRO A 133 10.99 -6.08 6.06
C PRO A 133 11.96 -7.20 5.66
N SER A 134 11.67 -7.96 4.60
CA SER A 134 12.44 -9.14 4.18
C SER A 134 13.44 -8.86 3.06
N THR A 135 13.22 -7.81 2.26
CA THR A 135 14.10 -7.46 1.14
C THR A 135 15.34 -6.70 1.63
N THR A 136 16.49 -7.00 1.05
CA THR A 136 17.75 -6.33 1.39
C THR A 136 17.71 -4.83 1.12
N GLU A 137 16.92 -4.42 0.15
CA GLU A 137 16.70 -3.07 -0.35
C GLU A 137 15.90 -2.20 0.63
N ARG A 138 15.08 -2.80 1.50
CA ARG A 138 14.13 -2.07 2.37
C ARG A 138 14.19 -2.43 3.85
N GLN A 139 14.76 -3.58 4.21
CA GLN A 139 14.76 -4.05 5.60
C GLN A 139 15.27 -3.03 6.64
N ASN A 140 16.21 -2.14 6.25
CA ASN A 140 16.75 -1.12 7.14
C ASN A 140 15.79 0.06 7.27
N ASP A 141 15.22 0.52 6.16
CA ASP A 141 14.24 1.62 6.14
C ASP A 141 12.97 1.23 6.91
N VAL A 142 12.50 -0.02 6.75
CA VAL A 142 11.34 -0.55 7.46
C VAL A 142 11.63 -0.71 8.95
N LEU A 143 12.85 -1.11 9.31
CA LEU A 143 13.29 -1.15 10.70
C LEU A 143 13.25 0.26 11.32
N GLU A 144 13.90 1.23 10.68
CA GLU A 144 13.94 2.62 11.15
C GLU A 144 12.53 3.21 11.28
N ALA A 145 11.67 2.98 10.30
CA ALA A 145 10.26 3.37 10.35
C ALA A 145 9.54 2.77 11.57
N CYS A 146 9.72 1.47 11.83
CA CYS A 146 9.13 0.82 13.01
C CYS A 146 9.70 1.36 14.33
N GLU A 147 10.99 1.67 14.41
CA GLU A 147 11.60 2.30 15.58
C GLU A 147 11.00 3.68 15.85
N HIS A 148 10.93 4.54 14.83
CA HIS A 148 10.34 5.87 14.93
C HIS A 148 8.86 5.84 15.31
N LEU A 149 8.07 4.99 14.65
CA LEU A 149 6.64 4.84 14.95
C LEU A 149 6.41 4.27 16.34
N SER A 150 7.16 3.25 16.75
CA SER A 150 7.03 2.65 18.08
C SER A 150 7.47 3.59 19.20
N ALA A 151 8.45 4.46 18.96
CA ALA A 151 8.84 5.49 19.93
C ALA A 151 7.71 6.48 20.23
N ARG A 152 6.88 6.82 19.24
CA ARG A 152 5.75 7.74 19.40
C ARG A 152 4.47 7.04 19.85
N PHE A 153 4.13 5.92 19.24
CA PHE A 153 2.83 5.24 19.40
C PHE A 153 2.92 3.99 20.28
N GLY A 154 4.06 3.75 20.90
CA GLY A 154 4.31 2.66 21.85
C GLY A 154 4.64 1.30 21.22
N ARG A 155 4.14 1.05 19.99
CA ARG A 155 4.41 -0.18 19.24
C ARG A 155 4.28 0.06 17.73
N ALA A 156 5.07 -0.66 16.94
CA ALA A 156 4.89 -0.78 15.50
C ALA A 156 5.27 -2.20 15.07
N GLN A 157 4.53 -2.77 14.10
CA GLN A 157 4.72 -4.15 13.66
C GLN A 157 4.73 -4.21 12.14
N ALA A 158 5.84 -4.59 11.52
CA ALA A 158 5.91 -4.85 10.09
C ALA A 158 5.68 -6.33 9.80
N TYR A 159 4.93 -6.59 8.74
CA TYR A 159 4.56 -7.92 8.29
C TYR A 159 4.85 -8.03 6.80
N TRP A 160 5.26 -9.21 6.37
CA TRP A 160 5.27 -9.60 4.97
C TRP A 160 4.76 -11.03 4.79
N TRP A 161 4.00 -11.24 3.73
CA TRP A 161 3.45 -12.54 3.37
C TRP A 161 3.44 -12.75 1.85
N SER A 162 3.78 -13.98 1.43
CA SER A 162 3.69 -14.45 0.04
C SER A 162 2.70 -15.60 -0.10
N ALA A 163 1.77 -15.46 -1.06
CA ALA A 163 0.80 -16.49 -1.44
C ALA A 163 1.44 -17.69 -2.16
N SER A 164 2.60 -17.50 -2.78
CA SER A 164 3.37 -18.55 -3.48
C SER A 164 4.16 -19.47 -2.55
N GLN A 165 3.99 -19.33 -1.22
CA GLN A 165 4.75 -20.04 -0.18
C GLN A 165 6.24 -19.66 -0.14
N ASP A 166 6.60 -18.48 -0.65
CA ASP A 166 7.98 -17.98 -0.58
C ASP A 166 8.36 -17.49 0.83
N GLY A 167 7.38 -17.41 1.74
CA GLY A 167 7.56 -17.22 3.17
C GLY A 167 6.63 -16.20 3.80
N SER A 168 6.94 -15.87 5.05
CA SER A 168 6.39 -14.73 5.78
C SER A 168 7.47 -14.15 6.68
N ALA A 169 7.40 -12.87 7.01
CA ALA A 169 8.36 -12.23 7.90
C ALA A 169 7.66 -11.23 8.82
N ASP A 170 8.03 -11.24 10.10
CA ASP A 170 7.43 -10.35 11.11
C ASP A 170 8.52 -9.58 11.86
N LEU A 171 8.32 -8.28 12.02
CA LEU A 171 9.18 -7.39 12.79
C LEU A 171 8.32 -6.64 13.80
N ILE A 172 8.67 -6.73 15.08
CA ILE A 172 7.91 -6.11 16.17
C ILE A 172 8.84 -5.18 16.96
N ALA A 173 8.50 -3.89 16.97
CA ALA A 173 9.15 -2.86 17.77
C ALA A 173 8.20 -2.37 18.88
N GLY A 174 8.71 -2.22 20.11
CA GLY A 174 7.89 -1.78 21.26
C GLY A 174 8.68 -0.97 22.29
N SER A 175 8.02 -0.01 22.91
CA SER A 175 8.59 0.87 23.94
C SER A 175 8.49 0.21 25.33
N GLY A 176 9.22 -0.87 25.53
CA GLY A 176 9.40 -1.53 26.83
C GLY A 176 10.77 -2.17 26.86
N SER A 177 11.70 -1.59 27.61
CA SER A 177 13.11 -2.04 27.74
C SER A 177 13.97 -1.95 26.48
N GLY A 178 13.57 -1.20 25.44
CA GLY A 178 14.38 -1.01 24.24
C GLY A 178 14.60 -2.28 23.40
N SER A 179 13.75 -3.30 23.55
CA SER A 179 13.90 -4.55 22.81
C SER A 179 13.25 -4.47 21.43
N LEU A 180 14.07 -4.38 20.37
CA LEU A 180 13.66 -4.74 19.02
C LEU A 180 13.65 -6.27 18.92
N LYS A 181 12.50 -6.87 18.58
CA LYS A 181 12.43 -8.31 18.27
C LYS A 181 12.23 -8.48 16.76
N ARG A 182 13.26 -8.95 16.07
CA ARG A 182 13.17 -9.37 14.66
C ARG A 182 12.95 -10.88 14.62
N ALA A 183 11.82 -11.31 14.08
CA ALA A 183 11.56 -12.73 13.82
C ALA A 183 11.53 -12.93 12.29
N GLY A 184 12.70 -13.17 11.70
CA GLY A 184 12.78 -13.53 10.29
C GLY A 184 12.42 -15.00 10.11
N PHE A 185 11.29 -15.31 9.48
CA PHE A 185 11.06 -16.63 8.91
C PHE A 185 11.44 -16.60 7.42
N ARG A 186 12.23 -17.59 6.98
CA ARG A 186 12.60 -17.80 5.58
C ARG A 186 12.04 -19.15 5.20
N ALA A 187 10.98 -19.20 4.39
CA ALA A 187 10.56 -20.47 3.81
C ALA A 187 11.69 -20.91 2.86
N THR A 188 12.33 -22.02 3.18
CA THR A 188 13.22 -22.69 2.26
C THR A 188 12.36 -23.35 1.19
N THR A 189 12.70 -23.12 -0.08
CA THR A 189 12.17 -23.85 -1.23
C THR A 189 12.44 -25.35 -1.01
N GLY A 190 11.44 -26.07 -0.54
CA GLY A 190 11.45 -27.52 -0.31
C GLY A 190 10.01 -27.99 -0.08
N PRO A 191 9.63 -29.19 -0.54
CA PRO A 191 8.24 -29.62 -0.54
C PRO A 191 7.68 -29.59 0.89
N ALA A 192 6.53 -28.93 1.03
CA ALA A 192 5.88 -28.63 2.28
C ALA A 192 5.76 -29.86 3.20
N SER A 193 6.35 -29.73 4.39
CA SER A 193 6.06 -30.56 5.55
C SER A 193 5.76 -29.62 6.71
N GLY A 194 4.47 -29.37 6.94
CA GLY A 194 3.93 -28.93 8.23
C GLY A 194 3.98 -27.43 8.52
N ALA A 195 2.82 -26.82 8.67
CA ALA A 195 2.68 -25.58 9.42
C ALA A 195 2.93 -25.87 10.91
N LEU A 196 3.88 -25.16 11.53
CA LEU A 196 4.02 -25.10 12.98
C LEU A 196 3.67 -23.68 13.45
N CYS A 197 2.53 -23.58 14.12
CA CYS A 197 2.14 -22.42 14.92
C CYS A 197 2.82 -22.56 16.30
N GLY A 198 3.70 -21.63 16.64
CA GLY A 198 4.25 -21.50 17.98
C GLY A 198 3.48 -20.43 18.75
N VAL A 199 2.92 -20.78 19.90
CA VAL A 199 2.43 -19.83 20.92
C VAL A 199 3.65 -19.32 21.70
N TRP A 200 3.71 -18.01 21.99
CA TRP A 200 4.70 -17.47 22.91
C TRP A 200 4.03 -17.11 24.24
N ASP A 201 4.42 -17.82 25.30
CA ASP A 201 4.18 -17.44 26.69
C ASP A 201 5.35 -16.57 27.17
N GLY A 202 5.08 -15.29 27.45
CA GLY A 202 6.04 -14.35 28.03
C GLY A 202 5.67 -12.88 27.80
#